data_AF-A0A1F5JZ03-F1
#
_entry.id   AF-A0A1F5JZ03-F1
#
_cell.length_a   1.000
_cell.length_b   1.000
_cell.length_c   1.000
_cell.angle_alpha   90.00
_cell.angle_beta   90.00
_cell.angle_gamma   90.00
#
_symmetry.space_group_name_H-M   'P 1'
#
loop_
_entity.id
_entity.type
_entity.pdbx_description
1 polymer ?
#
loop_
_entity_poly.entity_id
_entity_poly.type
_entity_poly.pdbx_seq_one_letter_code
_entity_poly.pdbx_strand_id
1 'polypeptide(L)'
;MTLWKIIVKTAFFLLIAYFTLLLFTAPTSLFFLDGVNLMIHEAGHSIFIFFGQMMSMLGGTIFQLLIPVSISLYFLLRKDYFSFAFTLFWIGDNLFNISTYIKDARAMNLPLLVTGSIHDWNWLLSEWGLLELDQTIGGFVYLLGTLALISCLLIMISTIILDLKTLAGQRITA
;
A
#
# COMPACT_ATOMS: atom_id res chain seq x y z
N MET A 1 -16.44 -6.71 -25.94
CA MET A 1 -16.50 -6.33 -24.50
C MET A 1 -17.86 -6.73 -23.98
N THR A 2 -18.01 -7.22 -22.74
CA THR A 2 -19.32 -7.62 -22.19
C THR A 2 -19.75 -6.67 -21.08
N LEU A 3 -21.03 -6.29 -21.04
CA LEU A 3 -21.60 -5.42 -19.99
C LEU A 3 -21.29 -5.92 -18.57
N TRP A 4 -21.33 -7.24 -18.37
CA TRP A 4 -21.00 -7.89 -17.09
C TRP A 4 -19.62 -7.50 -16.54
N LYS A 5 -18.58 -7.45 -17.39
CA LYS A 5 -17.21 -7.06 -16.97
C LYS A 5 -17.16 -5.63 -16.46
N ILE A 6 -17.92 -4.73 -17.09
CA ILE A 6 -17.99 -3.32 -16.68
C ILE A 6 -18.69 -3.21 -15.32
N ILE A 7 -19.79 -3.92 -15.12
CA ILE A 7 -20.52 -3.94 -13.84
C ILE A 7 -19.59 -4.40 -12.71
N VAL A 8 -18.86 -5.50 -12.91
CA VAL A 8 -17.91 -6.03 -11.91
C VAL A 8 -16.80 -5.02 -11.62
N LYS A 9 -16.18 -4.42 -12.64
CA LYS A 9 -15.14 -3.40 -12.46
C LYS A 9 -15.66 -2.17 -11.71
N THR A 10 -16.86 -1.70 -12.02
CA THR A 10 -17.49 -0.56 -11.35
C THR A 10 -17.78 -0.87 -9.88
N ALA A 11 -18.34 -2.05 -9.57
CA ALA A 11 -18.57 -2.47 -8.19
C ALA A 11 -17.26 -2.53 -7.40
N PHE A 12 -16.20 -3.09 -8.00
CA PHE A 12 -14.89 -3.18 -7.38
C PHE A 12 -14.24 -1.79 -7.21
N PHE A 13 -14.38 -0.89 -8.18
CA PHE A 13 -13.94 0.51 -8.06
C PHE A 13 -14.61 1.21 -6.88
N LEU A 14 -15.93 1.06 -6.71
CA LEU A 14 -16.65 1.66 -5.58
C LEU A 14 -16.17 1.10 -4.24
N LEU A 15 -15.89 -0.21 -4.18
CA LEU A 15 -15.31 -0.84 -3.00
C LEU A 15 -13.93 -0.25 -2.65
N ILE A 16 -13.04 -0.11 -3.64
CA ILE A 16 -11.71 0.47 -3.44
C ILE A 16 -11.79 1.96 -3.09
N ALA A 17 -12.72 2.72 -3.68
CA ALA A 17 -12.97 4.10 -3.30
C ALA A 17 -13.46 4.24 -1.85
N TYR A 18 -14.34 3.32 -1.40
CA TYR A 18 -14.79 3.26 -0.02
C TYR A 18 -13.64 2.95 0.94
N PHE A 19 -12.82 1.93 0.66
CA PHE A 19 -11.66 1.62 1.50
C PHE A 19 -10.60 2.72 1.49
N THR A 20 -10.41 3.40 0.35
CA THR A 20 -9.54 4.57 0.27
C THR A 20 -10.05 5.67 1.21
N LEU A 21 -11.35 5.97 1.22
CA LEU A 21 -11.94 6.93 2.16
C LEU A 21 -11.77 6.49 3.62
N LEU A 22 -11.90 5.20 3.91
CA LEU A 22 -11.65 4.66 5.25
C LEU A 22 -10.19 4.87 5.67
N LEU A 23 -9.20 4.67 4.80
CA LEU A 23 -7.80 4.94 5.12
C LEU A 23 -7.52 6.39 5.50
N PHE A 24 -8.23 7.35 4.89
CA PHE A 24 -8.10 8.78 5.25
C PHE A 24 -8.78 9.15 6.56
N THR A 25 -9.83 8.44 6.96
CA THR A 25 -10.64 8.78 8.16
C THR A 25 -10.28 7.93 9.37
N ALA A 26 -9.84 6.70 9.15
CA ALA A 26 -9.44 5.71 10.14
C ALA A 26 -8.29 4.86 9.56
N PRO A 27 -7.02 5.31 9.64
CA PRO A 27 -5.88 4.68 8.96
C PRO A 27 -5.60 3.22 9.35
N THR A 28 -6.15 2.73 10.46
CA THR A 28 -6.03 1.35 10.97
C THR A 28 -7.32 0.53 10.79
N SER A 29 -8.21 0.98 9.90
CA SER A 29 -9.52 0.34 9.67
C SER A 29 -9.44 -0.89 8.77
N LEU A 30 -8.30 -1.16 8.11
CA LEU A 30 -8.12 -2.31 7.21
C LEU A 30 -7.47 -3.49 7.93
N PHE A 31 -7.99 -3.84 9.12
CA PHE A 31 -7.43 -4.84 10.04
C PHE A 31 -6.93 -6.14 9.36
N PHE A 32 -7.66 -6.65 8.36
CA PHE A 32 -7.23 -7.85 7.64
C PHE A 32 -6.00 -7.62 6.76
N LEU A 33 -5.99 -6.55 5.97
CA LEU A 33 -4.86 -6.24 5.09
C LEU A 33 -3.65 -5.78 5.90
N ASP A 34 -3.88 -5.01 6.96
CA ASP A 34 -2.87 -4.61 7.94
C ASP A 34 -2.20 -5.84 8.59
N GLY A 35 -3.00 -6.86 8.93
CA GLY A 35 -2.47 -8.13 9.45
C GLY A 35 -1.60 -8.89 8.44
N VAL A 36 -1.97 -8.89 7.15
CA VAL A 36 -1.14 -9.47 6.08
C VAL A 36 0.16 -8.68 5.92
N ASN A 37 0.06 -7.35 5.88
CA ASN A 37 1.21 -6.46 5.78
C ASN A 37 2.19 -6.67 6.95
N LEU A 38 1.67 -6.79 8.18
CA LEU A 38 2.45 -7.06 9.38
C LEU A 38 3.12 -8.44 9.32
N MET A 39 2.42 -9.49 8.89
CA MET A 39 3.04 -10.81 8.73
C MET A 39 4.21 -10.76 7.73
N ILE A 40 4.05 -10.06 6.61
CA ILE A 40 5.12 -9.88 5.62
C ILE A 40 6.26 -9.05 6.24
N HIS A 41 5.95 -8.01 6.99
CA HIS A 41 6.96 -7.20 7.70
C HIS A 41 7.84 -8.06 8.61
N GLU A 42 7.23 -8.88 9.47
CA GLU A 42 7.98 -9.72 10.41
C GLU A 42 8.82 -10.79 9.69
N ALA A 43 8.29 -11.33 8.58
CA ALA A 43 9.06 -12.23 7.72
C ALA A 43 10.28 -11.52 7.10
N GLY A 44 10.16 -10.22 6.81
CA GLY A 44 11.25 -9.38 6.32
C GLY A 44 12.43 -9.35 7.28
N HIS A 45 12.22 -9.15 8.58
CA HIS A 45 13.32 -9.23 9.56
C HIS A 45 14.08 -10.54 9.48
N SER A 46 13.35 -11.66 9.41
CA SER A 46 13.94 -13.00 9.35
C SER A 46 14.71 -13.25 8.06
N ILE A 47 14.24 -12.74 6.93
CA ILE A 47 14.91 -12.89 5.62
C ILE A 47 16.19 -12.05 5.57
N PHE A 48 16.15 -10.83 6.13
CA PHE A 48 17.24 -9.87 6.01
C PHE A 48 18.25 -9.93 7.17
N ILE A 49 18.04 -10.80 8.16
CA ILE A 49 18.92 -10.95 9.34
C ILE A 49 20.39 -11.21 8.97
N PHE A 50 20.64 -11.94 7.87
CA PHE A 50 21.99 -12.30 7.42
C PHE A 50 22.82 -11.11 6.94
N PHE A 51 22.20 -9.95 6.71
CA PHE A 51 22.86 -8.72 6.28
C PHE A 51 23.16 -7.76 7.44
N GLY A 52 23.02 -8.23 8.69
CA GLY A 52 23.29 -7.46 9.91
C GLY A 52 22.07 -6.69 10.43
N GLN A 53 22.21 -6.11 11.62
CA GLN A 53 21.09 -5.54 12.37
C GLN A 53 20.35 -4.42 11.62
N MET A 54 21.07 -3.48 11.01
CA MET A 54 20.45 -2.38 10.27
C MET A 54 19.57 -2.88 9.12
N MET A 55 20.08 -3.87 8.37
CA MET A 55 19.33 -4.45 7.27
C MET A 55 18.20 -5.35 7.76
N SER A 56 18.36 -6.02 8.89
CA SER A 56 17.27 -6.75 9.55
C SER A 56 16.12 -5.80 9.89
N MET A 57 16.38 -4.66 10.54
CA MET A 57 15.36 -3.67 10.90
C MET A 57 14.69 -3.05 9.66
N LEU A 58 15.48 -2.67 8.65
CA LEU A 58 14.93 -2.20 7.37
C LEU A 58 14.14 -3.29 6.64
N GLY A 59 14.57 -4.54 6.80
CA GLY A 59 14.06 -5.71 6.12
C GLY A 59 12.55 -5.87 6.27
N GLY A 60 11.99 -5.50 7.42
CA GLY A 60 10.56 -5.54 7.64
C GLY A 60 9.80 -4.64 6.67
N THR A 61 10.12 -3.35 6.67
CA THR A 61 9.49 -2.38 5.75
C THR A 61 9.83 -2.67 4.28
N ILE A 62 11.08 -3.08 3.99
CA ILE A 62 11.51 -3.43 2.62
C ILE A 62 10.67 -4.59 2.08
N PHE A 63 10.55 -5.69 2.82
CA PHE A 63 9.85 -6.88 2.34
C PHE A 63 8.34 -6.63 2.26
N GLN A 64 7.79 -5.89 3.22
CA GLN A 64 6.40 -5.42 3.22
C GLN A 64 6.04 -4.67 1.93
N LEU A 65 6.93 -3.81 1.40
CA LEU A 65 6.71 -3.10 0.14
C LEU A 65 7.08 -3.92 -1.10
N LEU A 66 8.11 -4.77 -1.01
CA LEU A 66 8.62 -5.54 -2.15
C LEU A 66 7.55 -6.44 -2.76
N ILE A 67 6.70 -7.06 -1.93
CA ILE A 67 5.63 -7.96 -2.37
C ILE A 67 4.60 -7.24 -3.25
N PRO A 68 3.86 -6.22 -2.76
CA PRO A 68 2.86 -5.52 -3.57
C PRO A 68 3.47 -4.77 -4.77
N VAL A 69 4.71 -4.27 -4.66
CA VAL A 69 5.43 -3.66 -5.79
C VAL A 69 5.71 -4.69 -6.88
N SER A 70 6.18 -5.88 -6.54
CA SER A 70 6.47 -6.94 -7.52
C SER A 70 5.20 -7.39 -8.26
N ILE A 71 4.10 -7.54 -7.54
CA ILE A 71 2.80 -7.90 -8.13
C ILE A 71 2.28 -6.75 -9.02
N SER A 72 2.43 -5.50 -8.59
CA SER A 72 2.06 -4.34 -9.40
C SER A 72 2.86 -4.27 -10.70
N LEU A 73 4.17 -4.45 -10.64
CA LEU A 73 5.02 -4.49 -11.83
C LEU A 73 4.60 -5.62 -12.78
N TYR A 74 4.27 -6.80 -12.26
CA TYR A 74 3.76 -7.91 -13.08
C TYR A 74 2.52 -7.52 -13.89
N PHE A 75 1.50 -6.93 -13.26
CA PHE A 75 0.28 -6.53 -13.97
C PHE A 75 0.52 -5.36 -14.94
N LEU A 76 1.39 -4.42 -14.57
CA LEU A 76 1.78 -3.32 -15.45
C LEU A 76 2.45 -3.84 -16.74
N LEU A 77 3.39 -4.78 -16.62
CA LEU A 77 4.08 -5.39 -17.77
C LEU A 77 3.12 -6.20 -18.65
N ARG A 78 2.08 -6.79 -18.07
CA ARG A 78 1.00 -7.48 -18.79
C ARG A 78 -0.04 -6.53 -19.40
N LYS A 79 0.09 -5.22 -19.17
CA LYS A 79 -0.88 -4.19 -19.57
C LYS A 79 -2.28 -4.42 -19.00
N ASP A 80 -2.37 -5.13 -17.88
CA ASP A 80 -3.62 -5.26 -17.12
C ASP A 80 -3.72 -4.11 -16.13
N TYR A 81 -4.14 -2.95 -16.64
CA TYR A 81 -4.17 -1.70 -15.88
C TYR A 81 -5.17 -1.69 -14.73
N PHE A 82 -6.25 -2.48 -14.81
CA PHE A 82 -7.23 -2.54 -13.71
C PHE A 82 -6.65 -3.31 -12.53
N SER A 83 -6.03 -4.47 -12.78
CA SER A 83 -5.34 -5.26 -11.74
C SER A 83 -4.12 -4.52 -11.19
N PHE A 84 -3.36 -3.82 -12.04
CA PHE A 84 -2.27 -2.95 -11.61
C PHE A 84 -2.74 -1.85 -10.65
N ALA A 85 -3.87 -1.19 -10.95
CA ALA A 85 -4.41 -0.15 -10.09
C ALA A 85 -4.81 -0.70 -8.71
N PHE A 86 -5.40 -1.90 -8.67
CA PHE A 86 -5.73 -2.56 -7.41
C PHE A 86 -4.48 -2.87 -6.56
N THR A 87 -3.40 -3.37 -7.18
CA THR A 87 -2.17 -3.65 -6.41
C THR A 87 -1.44 -2.37 -6.02
N LEU A 88 -1.63 -1.28 -6.78
CA LEU A 88 -1.18 0.06 -6.39
C LEU A 88 -1.95 0.59 -5.16
N PHE A 89 -3.24 0.27 -5.02
CA PHE A 89 -3.97 0.53 -3.78
C PHE A 89 -3.32 -0.16 -2.57
N TRP A 90 -2.91 -1.44 -2.73
CA TRP A 90 -2.21 -2.17 -1.67
C TRP A 90 -0.87 -1.52 -1.30
N ILE A 91 -0.14 -0.95 -2.26
CA ILE A 91 1.06 -0.14 -1.97
C ILE A 91 0.67 1.12 -1.16
N GLY A 92 -0.40 1.82 -1.55
CA GLY A 92 -0.87 3.01 -0.86
C GLY A 92 -1.26 2.75 0.61
N ASP A 93 -1.98 1.67 0.85
CA ASP A 93 -2.32 1.15 2.18
C ASP A 93 -1.06 0.86 3.03
N ASN A 94 -0.07 0.18 2.44
CA ASN A 94 1.21 -0.06 3.13
C ASN A 94 1.91 1.24 3.51
N LEU A 95 1.93 2.24 2.62
CA LEU A 95 2.55 3.53 2.91
C LEU A 95 1.82 4.28 4.04
N PHE A 96 0.50 4.13 4.18
CA PHE A 96 -0.23 4.68 5.32
C PHE A 96 0.15 4.01 6.64
N ASN A 97 0.24 2.67 6.64
CA ASN A 97 0.72 1.89 7.77
C ASN A 97 2.15 2.29 8.18
N ILE A 98 3.08 2.31 7.22
CA ILE A 98 4.48 2.69 7.44
C ILE A 98 4.58 4.14 7.92
N SER A 99 3.82 5.07 7.34
CA SER A 99 3.75 6.46 7.83
C SER A 99 3.38 6.50 9.31
N THR A 100 2.33 5.77 9.70
CA THR A 100 1.86 5.72 11.09
C THR A 100 2.94 5.17 12.01
N TYR A 101 3.63 4.11 11.58
CA TYR A 101 4.71 3.50 12.34
C TYR A 101 5.93 4.43 12.48
N ILE A 102 6.33 5.13 11.42
CA ILE A 102 7.40 6.14 11.46
C ILE A 102 7.02 7.27 12.41
N LYS A 103 5.79 7.80 12.34
CA LYS A 103 5.33 8.88 13.22
C LYS A 103 5.24 8.45 14.68
N ASP A 104 5.15 7.16 14.95
CA ASP A 104 5.19 6.61 16.31
C ASP A 104 6.63 6.38 16.80
N ALA A 105 7.67 6.62 16.00
CA ALA A 105 9.05 6.27 16.34
C ALA A 105 9.51 6.84 17.70
N ARG A 106 9.17 8.08 18.04
CA ARG A 106 9.50 8.64 19.38
C ARG A 106 8.55 8.20 20.48
N ALA A 107 7.26 8.10 20.17
CA ALA A 107 6.22 7.86 21.15
C ALA A 107 6.14 6.38 21.56
N MET A 108 6.44 5.47 20.63
CA MET A 108 6.43 4.02 20.79
C MET A 108 5.13 3.50 21.43
N ASN A 109 3.99 4.08 21.03
CA ASN A 109 2.68 3.71 21.55
C ASN A 109 2.06 2.52 20.80
N LEU A 110 2.49 2.26 19.56
CA LEU A 110 1.96 1.15 18.78
C LEU A 110 2.40 -0.19 19.40
N PRO A 111 1.45 -1.12 19.63
CA PRO A 111 1.82 -2.44 20.12
C PRO A 111 2.59 -3.21 19.06
N LEU A 112 3.74 -3.78 19.45
CA LEU A 112 4.50 -4.67 18.59
C LEU A 112 3.91 -6.09 18.60
N LEU A 113 4.12 -6.84 17.52
CA LEU A 113 3.66 -8.23 17.45
C LEU A 113 4.35 -9.10 18.51
N VAL A 114 5.65 -8.87 18.72
CA VAL A 114 6.44 -9.50 19.79
C VAL A 114 6.62 -8.49 20.92
N THR A 115 5.99 -8.73 22.06
CA THR A 115 6.09 -7.83 23.22
C THR A 115 7.53 -7.70 23.69
N GLY A 116 8.02 -6.46 23.81
CA GLY A 116 9.38 -6.15 24.26
C GLY A 116 10.45 -6.25 23.17
N SER A 117 10.07 -6.43 21.89
CA SER A 117 11.00 -6.27 20.77
C SER A 117 11.37 -4.79 20.55
N ILE A 118 12.33 -4.57 19.66
CA ILE A 118 12.79 -3.24 19.29
C ILE A 118 11.77 -2.59 18.36
N HIS A 119 11.46 -1.31 18.56
CA HIS A 119 10.71 -0.51 17.59
C HIS A 119 11.64 -0.13 16.43
N ASP A 120 11.45 -0.73 15.25
CA ASP A 120 12.36 -0.57 14.11
C ASP A 120 12.63 0.87 13.76
N TRP A 121 11.58 1.68 13.57
CA TRP A 121 11.74 3.07 13.16
C TRP A 121 12.26 3.97 14.27
N ASN A 122 12.05 3.62 15.55
CA ASN A 122 12.77 4.27 16.65
C ASN A 122 14.27 4.01 16.52
N TRP A 123 14.66 2.74 16.37
CA TRP A 123 16.05 2.34 16.28
C TRP A 123 16.74 2.92 15.04
N LEU A 124 16.13 2.76 13.86
CA LEU A 124 16.66 3.26 12.59
C LEU A 124 16.87 4.77 12.60
N LEU A 125 15.86 5.54 13.02
CA LEU A 125 16.00 7.00 13.06
C LEU A 125 16.98 7.45 14.15
N SER A 126 17.11 6.70 15.25
CA SER A 126 18.12 6.99 16.28
C SER A 126 19.54 6.77 15.76
N GLU A 127 19.80 5.64 15.11
CA GLU A 127 21.10 5.32 14.50
C GLU A 127 21.52 6.35 13.44
N TRP A 128 20.55 6.92 12.72
CA TRP A 128 20.81 7.96 11.74
C TRP A 128 20.85 9.39 12.31
N GLY A 129 20.55 9.57 13.59
CA GLY A 129 20.44 10.90 14.20
C GLY A 129 19.27 11.73 13.67
N LEU A 130 18.22 11.08 13.16
CA LEU A 130 17.04 11.69 12.53
C LEU A 130 15.75 11.47 13.35
N LEU A 131 15.86 11.00 14.59
CA LEU A 131 14.70 10.65 15.42
C LEU A 131 13.70 11.80 15.60
N GLU A 132 14.17 13.05 15.67
CA GLU A 132 13.30 14.23 15.79
C GLU A 132 12.50 14.54 14.51
N LEU A 133 12.89 13.97 13.37
CA LEU A 133 12.24 14.15 12.07
C LEU A 133 11.19 13.07 11.78
N ASP A 134 10.86 12.20 12.73
CA ASP A 134 9.84 11.15 12.61
C ASP A 134 8.52 11.65 11.98
N GLN A 135 8.01 12.80 12.43
CA GLN A 135 6.77 13.39 11.90
C GLN A 135 6.92 13.86 10.44
N THR A 136 8.07 14.44 10.11
CA THR A 136 8.36 14.94 8.75
C THR A 136 8.52 13.77 7.78
N ILE A 137 9.31 12.76 8.16
CA ILE A 137 9.55 11.57 7.34
C ILE A 137 8.25 10.80 7.17
N GLY A 138 7.52 10.53 8.26
CA GLY A 138 6.23 9.86 8.20
C GLY A 138 5.20 10.68 7.40
N GLY A 139 5.23 12.02 7.50
CA GLY A 139 4.41 12.90 6.67
C GLY A 139 4.71 12.81 5.18
N PHE A 140 5.98 12.67 4.80
CA PHE A 140 6.37 12.43 3.42
C PHE A 140 5.91 11.05 2.92
N VAL A 141 6.07 10.00 3.72
CA VAL A 141 5.57 8.66 3.38
C VAL A 141 4.04 8.65 3.24
N TYR A 142 3.32 9.38 4.10
CA TYR A 142 1.88 9.57 3.99
C TYR A 142 1.48 10.23 2.65
N LEU A 143 2.23 11.26 2.23
CA LEU A 143 2.01 11.91 0.93
C LEU A 143 2.21 10.92 -0.22
N LEU A 144 3.25 10.08 -0.18
CA LEU A 144 3.45 9.05 -1.20
C LEU A 144 2.29 8.05 -1.24
N GLY A 145 1.80 7.62 -0.07
CA GLY A 145 0.60 6.77 0.02
C GLY A 145 -0.63 7.44 -0.58
N THR A 146 -0.83 8.73 -0.30
CA THR A 146 -1.94 9.53 -0.83
C THR A 146 -1.89 9.58 -2.35
N LEU A 147 -0.71 9.83 -2.92
CA LEU A 147 -0.50 9.85 -4.37
C LEU A 147 -0.76 8.48 -4.99
N ALA A 148 -0.36 7.38 -4.34
CA ALA A 148 -0.62 6.02 -4.81
C ALA A 148 -2.12 5.70 -4.84
N LEU A 149 -2.86 6.04 -3.77
CA LEU A 149 -4.31 5.82 -3.66
C LEU A 149 -5.08 6.63 -4.71
N ILE A 150 -4.75 7.92 -4.88
CA ILE A 150 -5.35 8.77 -5.93
C ILE A 150 -5.06 8.18 -7.32
N SER A 151 -3.80 7.81 -7.59
CA SER A 151 -3.40 7.23 -8.88
C SER A 151 -4.15 5.94 -9.17
N CYS A 152 -4.32 5.06 -8.18
CA CYS A 152 -5.14 3.87 -8.30
C CYS A 152 -6.56 4.22 -8.78
N LEU A 153 -7.26 5.12 -8.08
CA LEU A 153 -8.65 5.47 -8.41
C LEU A 153 -8.77 6.04 -9.82
N LEU A 154 -7.84 6.92 -10.21
CA LEU A 154 -7.78 7.50 -11.55
C LEU A 154 -7.55 6.45 -12.65
N ILE A 155 -6.66 5.47 -12.41
CA ILE A 155 -6.42 4.40 -13.36
C ILE A 155 -7.65 3.50 -13.47
N MET A 156 -8.24 3.07 -12.34
CA MET A 156 -9.45 2.23 -12.34
C MET A 156 -10.59 2.88 -13.12
N ILE A 157 -10.92 4.15 -12.83
CA ILE A 157 -12.02 4.84 -13.52
C ILE A 157 -11.71 5.02 -15.01
N SER A 158 -10.46 5.32 -15.37
CA SER A 158 -10.07 5.47 -16.78
C SER A 158 -10.29 4.17 -17.57
N THR A 159 -9.95 3.02 -17.00
CA THR A 159 -10.17 1.73 -17.67
C THR A 159 -11.65 1.39 -17.83
N ILE A 160 -12.50 1.75 -16.86
CA ILE A 160 -13.96 1.59 -16.95
C ILE A 160 -14.54 2.47 -18.06
N ILE A 161 -14.09 3.74 -18.14
CA ILE A 161 -14.51 4.67 -19.20
C ILE A 161 -14.12 4.15 -20.59
N LEU A 162 -12.92 3.60 -20.74
CA LEU A 162 -12.47 3.01 -22.00
C LEU A 162 -13.34 1.80 -22.38
N ASP A 163 -13.60 0.90 -21.44
CA ASP A 163 -14.45 -0.28 -21.67
C ASP A 163 -15.89 0.10 -22.07
N LEU A 164 -16.45 1.15 -21.46
CA LEU A 164 -17.77 1.72 -21.82
C LEU A 164 -17.78 2.26 -23.26
N LYS A 165 -16.77 3.03 -23.65
CA LYS A 165 -16.64 3.54 -25.03
C LYS A 165 -16.54 2.40 -26.04
N THR A 166 -15.77 1.36 -25.73
CA THR A 166 -15.66 0.17 -26.58
C THR A 166 -17.00 -0.56 -26.72
N LEU A 167 -17.75 -0.75 -25.63
CA LEU A 167 -19.06 -1.41 -25.67
C LEU A 167 -20.08 -0.60 -26.48
N ALA A 168 -20.11 0.72 -26.33
CA ALA A 168 -20.99 1.59 -27.10
C ALA A 168 -20.69 1.54 -28.61
N GLY A 169 -19.40 1.59 -28.98
CA GLY A 169 -18.98 1.44 -30.38
C GLY A 169 -19.42 0.12 -31.01
N GLN A 170 -19.31 -1.00 -30.27
CA GLN A 170 -19.75 -2.33 -30.74
C GLN A 170 -21.26 -2.40 -31.04
N ARG A 171 -22.08 -1.66 -30.30
CA ARG A 171 -23.54 -1.61 -30.51
C ARG A 171 -23.97 -0.77 -31.71
N ILE A 172 -23.16 0.21 -32.11
CA ILE A 172 -23.45 1.05 -33.29
C ILE A 172 -23.13 0.30 -34.59
N THR A 173 -22.12 -0.58 -34.55
CA THR A 173 -21.67 -1.36 -35.71
C THR A 173 -22.38 -2.70 -35.92
N ALA A 174 -23.29 -3.08 -35.02
CA ALA A 174 -24.04 -4.34 -35.03
C ALA A 174 -25.49 -4.10 -35.46
#